data_AF-A0A4P5T6L2-F1
#
_entry.id   AF-A0A4P5T6L2-F1
#
_cell.length_a   1.000
_cell.length_b   1.000
_cell.length_c   1.000
_cell.angle_alpha   90.00
_cell.angle_beta   90.00
_cell.angle_gamma   90.00
#
_symmetry.space_group_name_H-M   'P 1'
#
loop_
_entity.id
_entity.type
_entity.pdbx_description
1 polymer ?
#
loop_
_entity_poly.entity_id
_entity_poly.type
_entity_poly.pdbx_seq_one_letter_code
_entity_poly.pdbx_strand_id
1 'polypeptide(L)'
;MYKLFIPILCLSIFSVKLDAQVVRIKLVENKPFCAGFGQENVAQVKISSVPNIRIPENAGTVYTWYAIHKEGFRSWHTPIDQRAIPLPWPGRYEIYVIMKYIDKVTLLPYFAFKSSSIFVNADSCPP
;
A
#
# COMPACT_ATOMS: atom_id res chain seq x y z
N MET A 1 38.10 -47.40 24.04
CA MET A 1 37.24 -47.12 22.87
C MET A 1 36.09 -46.22 23.32
N TYR A 2 36.21 -44.90 23.16
CA TYR A 2 35.17 -43.94 23.56
C TYR A 2 34.24 -43.68 22.37
N LYS A 3 32.97 -44.05 22.50
CA LYS A 3 31.92 -43.69 21.54
C LYS A 3 31.43 -42.28 21.88
N LEU A 4 31.81 -41.29 21.06
CA LEU A 4 31.18 -39.96 21.08
C LEU A 4 29.75 -40.09 20.56
N PHE A 5 28.77 -39.83 21.43
CA PHE A 5 27.40 -39.52 21.03
C PHE A 5 27.30 -38.01 20.83
N ILE A 6 27.10 -37.57 19.58
CA ILE A 6 26.78 -36.19 19.23
C ILE A 6 25.25 -36.09 19.18
N PRO A 7 24.57 -35.39 20.10
CA PRO A 7 23.16 -35.10 19.92
C PRO A 7 23.03 -33.97 18.91
N ILE A 8 22.51 -34.30 17.73
CA ILE A 8 22.07 -33.32 16.74
C ILE A 8 20.82 -32.66 17.32
N LEU A 9 21.01 -31.52 17.98
CA LEU A 9 19.96 -30.64 18.44
C LEU A 9 19.32 -30.02 17.18
N CYS A 10 18.24 -30.62 16.70
CA CYS A 10 17.38 -30.04 15.68
C CYS A 10 16.81 -28.72 16.19
N LEU A 11 17.50 -27.60 15.93
CA LEU A 11 16.88 -26.28 15.86
C LEU A 11 15.90 -26.29 14.70
N SER A 12 14.68 -26.78 14.94
CA SER A 12 13.52 -26.42 14.14
C SER A 12 13.28 -24.92 14.38
N ILE A 13 13.93 -24.11 13.55
CA ILE A 13 13.67 -22.68 13.44
C ILE A 13 12.19 -22.56 13.09
N PHE A 14 11.38 -22.21 14.09
CA PHE A 14 10.03 -21.72 13.87
C PHE A 14 10.17 -20.56 12.88
N SER A 15 9.86 -20.83 11.61
CA SER A 15 9.58 -19.79 10.63
C SER A 15 8.25 -19.18 11.02
N VAL A 16 8.28 -18.37 12.08
CA VAL A 16 7.20 -17.44 12.39
C VAL A 16 7.15 -16.56 11.16
N LYS A 17 6.18 -16.81 10.28
CA LYS A 17 5.83 -15.86 9.24
C LYS A 17 5.40 -14.60 9.98
N LEU A 18 6.34 -13.68 10.20
CA LEU A 18 5.99 -12.28 10.36
C LEU A 18 5.35 -11.91 9.03
N ASP A 19 4.04 -12.10 8.92
CA ASP A 19 3.27 -11.27 8.01
C ASP A 19 3.55 -9.84 8.46
N ALA A 20 4.48 -9.21 7.75
CA ALA A 20 4.88 -7.84 7.99
C ALA A 20 3.59 -7.01 8.06
N GLN A 21 3.50 -6.13 9.06
CA GLN A 21 2.36 -5.26 9.32
C GLN A 21 2.21 -4.22 8.19
N VAL A 22 1.83 -4.69 7.00
CA VAL A 22 1.83 -3.93 5.76
C VAL A 22 0.40 -3.87 5.26
N VAL A 23 -0.08 -2.65 5.06
CA VAL A 23 -1.31 -2.41 4.31
C VAL A 23 -1.05 -2.81 2.87
N ARG A 24 -1.95 -3.56 2.25
CA ARG A 24 -1.84 -3.87 0.83
C ARG A 24 -2.88 -3.06 0.07
N ILE A 25 -2.49 -2.65 -1.13
CA ILE A 25 -3.38 -2.01 -2.09
C ILE A 25 -3.41 -2.83 -3.38
N LYS A 26 -4.46 -2.64 -4.16
CA LYS A 26 -4.58 -3.23 -5.49
C LYS A 26 -5.27 -2.28 -6.44
N LEU A 27 -4.98 -2.44 -7.73
CA LEU A 27 -5.81 -1.87 -8.79
C LEU A 27 -7.20 -2.52 -8.73
N VAL A 28 -8.23 -1.71 -8.92
CA VAL A 28 -9.61 -2.18 -9.07
C VAL A 28 -9.75 -2.92 -10.40
N GLU A 29 -9.11 -2.40 -11.44
CA GLU A 29 -9.06 -2.99 -12.77
C GLU A 29 -7.62 -2.98 -13.27
N ASN A 30 -7.12 -4.13 -13.72
CA ASN A 30 -5.77 -4.26 -14.26
C ASN A 30 -5.84 -4.23 -15.79
N LYS A 31 -5.85 -3.03 -16.35
CA LYS A 31 -5.87 -2.78 -17.80
C LYS A 31 -4.68 -1.92 -18.21
N PRO A 32 -4.35 -1.86 -19.52
CA PRO A 32 -3.44 -0.84 -20.04
C PRO A 32 -4.00 0.56 -19.74
N PHE A 33 -3.12 1.48 -19.38
CA PHE A 33 -3.50 2.87 -19.13
C PHE A 33 -2.88 3.76 -20.21
N CYS A 34 -3.67 4.69 -20.70
CA CYS A 34 -3.19 5.79 -21.52
C CYS A 34 -2.90 6.99 -20.63
N ALA A 35 -1.85 7.74 -20.94
CA ALA A 35 -1.62 9.03 -20.32
C ALA A 35 -2.64 10.07 -20.82
N GLY A 36 -3.11 10.94 -19.94
CA GLY A 36 -4.05 12.01 -20.31
C GLY A 36 -4.87 12.57 -19.15
N PHE A 37 -5.89 13.36 -19.49
CA PHE A 37 -6.74 14.07 -18.52
C PHE A 37 -8.20 13.58 -18.52
N GLY A 38 -8.51 12.55 -19.32
CA GLY A 38 -9.82 11.89 -19.38
C GLY A 38 -10.06 10.92 -18.23
N GLN A 39 -11.28 10.39 -18.16
CA GLN A 39 -11.67 9.42 -17.13
C GLN A 39 -11.03 8.05 -17.34
N GLU A 40 -10.67 7.74 -18.58
CA GLU A 40 -9.95 6.55 -19.02
C GLU A 40 -8.47 6.57 -18.61
N ASN A 41 -7.91 7.74 -18.31
CA ASN A 41 -6.50 7.93 -17.92
C ASN A 41 -6.31 7.85 -16.39
N VAL A 42 -7.18 7.10 -15.71
CA VAL A 42 -7.22 7.04 -14.25
C VAL A 42 -7.03 5.61 -13.76
N ALA A 43 -6.03 5.41 -12.91
CA ALA A 43 -5.88 4.17 -12.17
C ALA A 43 -6.76 4.21 -10.92
N GLN A 44 -7.75 3.32 -10.86
CA GLN A 44 -8.55 3.12 -9.65
C GLN A 44 -7.82 2.17 -8.72
N VAL A 45 -7.54 2.61 -7.50
CA VAL A 45 -6.76 1.88 -6.50
C VAL A 45 -7.55 1.78 -5.21
N LYS A 46 -7.48 0.66 -4.51
CA LYS A 46 -8.12 0.47 -3.19
C LYS A 46 -7.27 -0.32 -2.22
N ILE A 47 -7.53 -0.16 -0.93
CA ILE A 47 -7.02 -1.06 0.11
C ILE A 47 -7.52 -2.49 -0.18
N SER A 48 -6.62 -3.47 -0.12
CA SER A 48 -6.93 -4.89 -0.30
C SER A 48 -6.80 -5.70 0.99
N SER A 49 -5.89 -5.30 1.89
CA SER A 49 -5.78 -5.87 3.23
C SER A 49 -5.15 -4.86 4.19
N VAL A 50 -5.50 -4.96 5.47
CA VAL A 50 -4.92 -4.18 6.56
C VAL A 50 -4.33 -5.12 7.62
N PRO A 51 -3.33 -4.68 8.39
CA PRO A 51 -2.83 -5.45 9.53
C PRO A 51 -3.93 -5.75 10.54
N ASN A 52 -3.97 -6.98 11.04
CA ASN A 52 -4.91 -7.36 12.10
C ASN A 52 -4.38 -6.86 13.46
N ILE A 53 -4.83 -5.68 13.88
CA ILE A 53 -4.48 -5.05 15.16
C ILE A 53 -5.74 -4.66 15.92
N ARG A 54 -5.63 -4.56 17.24
CA ARG A 54 -6.71 -3.99 18.05
C ARG A 54 -6.68 -2.48 17.95
N ILE A 55 -7.77 -1.90 17.47
CA ILE A 55 -7.93 -0.46 17.27
C ILE A 55 -8.78 0.11 18.41
N PRO A 56 -8.44 1.27 19.01
CA PRO A 56 -9.28 1.93 20.00
C PRO A 56 -10.69 2.26 19.46
N GLU A 57 -11.72 2.20 20.29
CA GLU A 57 -13.12 2.43 19.87
C GLU A 57 -13.35 3.84 19.29
N ASN A 58 -12.65 4.86 19.83
CA ASN A 58 -12.74 6.23 19.34
C ASN A 58 -11.90 6.51 18.08
N ALA A 59 -11.28 5.49 17.49
CA ALA A 59 -10.43 5.70 16.32
C ALA A 59 -11.26 5.93 15.03
N GLY A 60 -10.83 6.89 14.24
CA GLY A 60 -11.16 7.04 12.82
C GLY A 60 -10.01 6.54 11.95
N THR A 61 -10.28 6.28 10.67
CA THR A 61 -9.24 5.93 9.70
C THR A 61 -9.14 7.00 8.62
N VAL A 62 -7.93 7.43 8.33
CA VAL A 62 -7.64 8.38 7.25
C VAL A 62 -6.53 7.86 6.36
N TYR A 63 -6.58 8.23 5.09
CA TYR A 63 -5.70 7.75 4.05
C TYR A 63 -5.04 8.94 3.38
N THR A 64 -3.71 8.90 3.31
CA THR A 64 -2.97 9.81 2.43
C THR A 64 -2.43 9.00 1.26
N TRP A 65 -3.02 9.18 0.09
CA TRP A 65 -2.61 8.56 -1.16
C TRP A 65 -1.46 9.33 -1.77
N TYR A 66 -0.50 8.61 -2.37
CA TYR A 66 0.69 9.16 -3.02
C TYR A 66 0.78 8.57 -4.43
N ALA A 67 1.06 9.42 -5.42
CA ALA A 67 1.42 9.03 -6.76
C ALA A 67 2.71 9.77 -7.16
N ILE A 68 3.76 9.02 -7.44
CA ILE A 68 5.08 9.52 -7.80
C ILE A 68 5.35 9.15 -9.26
N HIS A 69 5.71 10.15 -10.04
CA HIS A 69 6.15 10.04 -11.42
C HIS A 69 7.45 10.83 -11.61
N LYS A 70 8.22 10.54 -12.67
CA LYS A 70 9.44 11.31 -12.97
C LYS A 70 9.19 12.81 -13.16
N GLU A 71 8.03 13.18 -13.70
CA GLU A 71 7.65 14.58 -13.95
C GLU A 71 7.03 15.27 -12.73
N GLY A 72 6.73 14.52 -11.66
CA GLY A 72 6.14 15.12 -10.47
C GLY A 72 5.51 14.15 -9.49
N PHE A 73 5.11 14.70 -8.36
CA PHE A 73 4.50 13.99 -7.25
C PHE A 73 3.15 14.62 -6.91
N ARG A 74 2.18 13.79 -6.53
CA ARG A 74 0.90 14.25 -6.00
C ARG A 74 0.43 13.40 -4.82
N SER A 75 -0.24 14.05 -3.87
CA SER A 75 -0.90 13.36 -2.77
C SER A 75 -2.31 13.86 -2.50
N TRP A 76 -3.09 13.02 -1.84
CA TRP A 76 -4.48 13.30 -1.46
C TRP A 76 -4.78 12.74 -0.09
N HIS A 77 -5.25 13.60 0.81
CA HIS A 77 -5.71 13.20 2.12
C HIS A 77 -7.23 13.02 2.10
N THR A 78 -7.72 11.83 2.46
CA THR A 78 -9.14 11.47 2.35
C THR A 78 -9.51 10.41 3.40
N PRO A 79 -10.77 10.40 3.88
CA PRO A 79 -11.27 9.31 4.71
C PRO A 79 -11.65 8.05 3.91
N ILE A 80 -11.46 8.04 2.59
CA ILE A 80 -11.90 6.96 1.68
C ILE A 80 -10.73 6.00 1.40
N ASP A 81 -11.02 4.70 1.50
CA ASP A 81 -10.09 3.57 1.31
C ASP A 81 -9.79 3.22 -0.16
N GLN A 82 -10.26 4.06 -1.08
CA GLN A 82 -10.04 3.95 -2.51
C GLN A 82 -9.81 5.32 -3.14
N ARG A 83 -9.11 5.33 -4.27
CA ARG A 83 -8.76 6.55 -4.98
C ARG A 83 -8.62 6.34 -6.49
N ALA A 84 -9.19 7.30 -7.21
CA ALA A 84 -8.92 7.59 -8.61
C ALA A 84 -7.60 8.37 -8.72
N ILE A 85 -6.56 7.75 -9.27
CA ILE A 85 -5.24 8.36 -9.48
C ILE A 85 -5.12 8.79 -10.96
N PRO A 86 -5.09 10.10 -11.25
CA PRO A 86 -4.89 10.59 -12.61
C PRO A 86 -3.47 10.28 -13.10
N LEU A 87 -3.35 9.90 -14.37
CA LEU A 87 -2.08 9.57 -15.04
C LEU A 87 -1.83 10.54 -16.20
N PRO A 88 -1.46 11.82 -15.94
CA PRO A 88 -1.38 12.84 -16.98
C PRO A 88 -0.17 12.70 -17.92
N TRP A 89 0.88 11.98 -17.53
CA TRP A 89 2.11 11.85 -18.31
C TRP A 89 2.40 10.39 -18.63
N PRO A 90 3.02 10.10 -19.80
CA PRO A 90 3.46 8.76 -20.11
C PRO A 90 4.67 8.37 -19.24
N GLY A 91 4.67 7.12 -18.79
CA GLY A 91 5.72 6.56 -17.96
C GLY A 91 5.20 5.78 -16.76
N ARG A 92 6.14 5.42 -15.87
CA ARG A 92 5.87 4.61 -14.69
C ARG A 92 5.51 5.47 -13.49
N TYR A 93 4.37 5.17 -12.89
CA TYR A 93 3.91 5.72 -11.63
C TYR A 93 4.15 4.72 -10.50
N GLU A 94 4.71 5.19 -9.39
CA GLU A 94 4.65 4.49 -8.11
C GLU A 94 3.47 5.04 -7.31
N ILE A 95 2.58 4.15 -6.88
CA ILE A 95 1.42 4.51 -6.07
C ILE A 95 1.47 3.76 -4.75
N TYR A 96 1.29 4.49 -3.65
CA TYR A 96 1.14 3.90 -2.32
C TYR A 96 0.22 4.77 -1.46
N VAL A 97 -0.16 4.27 -0.29
CA VAL A 97 -0.99 5.00 0.67
C VAL A 97 -0.40 4.87 2.07
N ILE A 98 -0.51 5.94 2.85
CA ILE A 98 -0.28 5.90 4.29
C ILE A 98 -1.65 5.91 4.96
N MET A 99 -2.02 4.78 5.54
CA MET A 99 -3.22 4.64 6.36
C MET A 99 -2.88 5.03 7.79
N LYS A 100 -3.69 5.88 8.42
CA LYS A 100 -3.54 6.26 9.83
C LYS A 100 -4.83 5.98 10.59
N TYR A 101 -4.69 5.39 11.77
CA TYR A 101 -5.75 5.40 12.77
C TYR A 101 -5.55 6.64 13.64
N ILE A 102 -6.56 7.49 13.71
CA ILE A 102 -6.52 8.76 14.45
C ILE A 102 -7.61 8.79 15.53
N ASP A 103 -7.37 9.47 16.64
CA ASP A 103 -8.43 9.79 17.58
C ASP A 103 -9.42 10.79 16.93
N LYS A 104 -10.72 10.52 16.98
CA LYS A 104 -11.73 11.37 16.30
C LYS A 104 -11.86 12.78 16.88
N VAL A 105 -11.40 13.01 18.11
CA VAL A 105 -11.54 14.29 18.81
C VAL A 105 -10.29 15.14 18.64
N THR A 106 -9.13 14.57 18.94
CA THR A 106 -7.82 15.25 18.92
C THR A 106 -7.13 15.18 17.56
N LEU A 107 -7.58 14.30 16.66
CA LEU A 107 -6.96 14.00 15.35
C LEU A 107 -5.53 13.47 15.44
N LEU A 108 -5.05 13.12 16.64
CA LEU A 108 -3.73 12.55 16.84
C LEU A 108 -3.69 11.10 16.35
N PRO A 109 -2.61 10.68 15.66
CA PRO A 109 -2.49 9.31 15.18
C PRO A 109 -2.13 8.34 16.32
N TYR A 110 -2.87 7.24 16.42
CA TYR A 110 -2.47 6.06 17.21
C TYR A 110 -1.42 5.24 16.47
N PHE A 111 -1.68 4.95 15.19
CA PHE A 111 -0.83 4.12 14.35
C PHE A 111 -0.82 4.64 12.91
N ALA A 112 0.29 4.42 12.21
CA ALA A 112 0.42 4.74 10.80
C ALA A 112 1.08 3.56 10.07
N PHE A 113 0.48 3.15 8.95
CA PHE A 113 0.96 2.06 8.12
C PHE A 113 1.15 2.54 6.69
N LYS A 114 2.38 2.44 6.20
CA LYS A 114 2.64 2.57 4.76
C LYS A 114 2.21 1.29 4.06
N SER A 115 1.52 1.43 2.93
CA SER A 115 1.18 0.27 2.12
C SER A 115 2.36 -0.26 1.32
N SER A 116 2.19 -1.46 0.76
CA SER A 116 2.95 -1.86 -0.43
C SER A 116 2.77 -0.83 -1.55
N SER A 117 3.81 -0.60 -2.36
CA SER A 117 3.68 0.19 -3.58
C SER A 117 3.13 -0.68 -4.71
N ILE A 118 2.26 -0.12 -5.54
CA ILE A 118 1.93 -0.66 -6.86
C ILE A 118 2.57 0.21 -7.92
N PHE A 119 2.90 -0.39 -9.05
CA PHE A 119 3.47 0.33 -10.19
C PHE A 119 2.51 0.23 -11.37
N VAL A 120 2.23 1.39 -11.96
CA VAL A 120 1.35 1.51 -13.12
C VAL A 120 2.14 2.18 -14.23
N ASN A 121 2.09 1.63 -15.44
CA ASN A 121 2.65 2.28 -16.62
C ASN A 121 1.51 2.92 -17.40
N ALA A 122 1.65 4.20 -17.74
CA ALA A 122 0.77 4.91 -18.65
C ALA A 122 1.48 5.11 -19.99
N ASP A 123 0.85 4.68 -21.08
CA ASP A 123 1.41 4.77 -22.42
C ASP A 123 1.01 6.08 -23.11
N SER A 124 1.83 6.52 -24.06
CA SER A 124 1.46 7.59 -25.00
C SER A 124 0.49 7.02 -26.04
N CYS A 125 -0.81 7.05 -25.74
CA CYS A 125 -1.82 6.60 -26.68
C CYS A 125 -2.12 7.68 -27.74
N PRO A 126 -2.49 7.29 -28.96
CA PRO A 126 -3.03 8.23 -29.92
C PRO A 126 -4.34 8.86 -29.38
N PRO A 127 -4.63 10.11 -29.77
CA PRO A 127 -5.84 10.82 -29.36
C PRO A 127 -7.13 10.17 -29.90
#